data_AF-A0A536JSI8-F1
#
_entry.id   AF-A0A536JSI8-F1
#
_cell.length_a   1.000
_cell.length_b   1.000
_cell.length_c   1.000
_cell.angle_alpha   90.00
_cell.angle_beta   90.00
_cell.angle_gamma   90.00
#
_symmetry.space_group_name_H-M   'P 1'
#
loop_
_entity.id
_entity.type
_entity.pdbx_description
1 polymer ?
#
loop_
_entity_poly.entity_id
_entity_poly.type
_entity_poly.pdbx_seq_one_letter_code
_entity_poly.pdbx_strand_id
1 'polypeptide(L)'
;MKLLTEGDIPYSELVPGLQLARAITHAATTQLGGGYMRFVTEAEFADWTLKYDEVLFVQKGELEVVGIPKGAKVTYRGRAGTVGFFVLWPFDWDRKPAPG
;
A
#
# COMPACT_ATOMS: atom_id res chain seq x y z
N MET A 1 -14.83 8.82 16.89
CA MET A 1 -13.46 8.31 16.58
C MET A 1 -13.59 6.86 16.19
N LYS A 2 -13.05 6.45 15.04
CA LYS A 2 -13.03 5.04 14.61
C LYS A 2 -11.58 4.56 14.61
N LEU A 3 -11.29 3.54 15.40
CA LEU A 3 -9.99 2.86 15.40
C LEU A 3 -10.01 1.84 14.27
N LEU A 4 -8.99 1.87 13.39
CA LEU A 4 -8.81 0.91 12.30
C LEU A 4 -7.50 0.16 12.52
N THR A 5 -7.56 -1.17 12.60
CA THR A 5 -6.42 -2.04 12.87
C THR A 5 -6.11 -2.96 11.69
N GLU A 6 -4.91 -3.53 11.66
CA GLU A 6 -4.53 -4.50 10.62
C GLU A 6 -5.36 -5.79 10.63
N GLY A 7 -6.02 -6.10 11.76
CA GLY A 7 -6.85 -7.29 11.92
C GLY A 7 -8.31 -7.09 11.49
N ASP A 8 -8.72 -5.86 11.18
CA ASP A 8 -10.11 -5.55 10.84
C ASP A 8 -10.54 -6.17 9.51
N ILE A 9 -9.57 -6.41 8.61
CA ILE A 9 -9.78 -7.11 7.34
C ILE A 9 -8.63 -8.06 7.03
N PRO A 10 -8.88 -9.16 6.29
CA PRO A 10 -7.83 -10.07 5.88
C PRO A 10 -6.80 -9.38 4.98
N TYR A 11 -5.53 -9.78 5.15
CA TYR A 11 -4.48 -9.49 4.19
C TYR A 11 -4.72 -10.26 2.88
N SER A 12 -4.58 -9.59 1.75
CA SER A 12 -4.55 -10.19 0.42
C SER A 12 -3.18 -10.01 -0.22
N GLU A 13 -2.71 -11.01 -0.96
CA GLU A 13 -1.44 -10.91 -1.68
C GLU A 13 -1.54 -9.91 -2.85
N LEU A 14 -0.58 -8.99 -2.94
CA LEU A 14 -0.44 -8.05 -4.05
C LEU A 14 0.50 -8.62 -5.12
N VAL A 15 1.68 -9.06 -4.65
CA VAL A 15 2.68 -9.82 -5.40
C VAL A 15 3.26 -10.88 -4.46
N PRO A 16 3.87 -11.96 -4.96
CA PRO A 16 4.44 -13.00 -4.11
C PRO A 16 5.32 -12.41 -3.00
N GLY A 17 4.96 -12.66 -1.75
CA GLY A 17 5.72 -12.18 -0.59
C GLY A 17 5.29 -10.82 -0.03
N LEU A 18 4.48 -10.03 -0.74
CA LEU A 18 3.93 -8.74 -0.28
C LEU A 18 2.39 -8.81 -0.20
N GLN A 19 1.86 -8.53 0.99
CA GLN A 19 0.42 -8.58 1.26
C GLN A 19 -0.10 -7.24 1.79
N LEU A 20 -1.36 -6.92 1.49
CA LEU A 20 -2.03 -5.69 1.90
C LEU A 20 -3.33 -5.98 2.67
N ALA A 21 -3.59 -5.19 3.71
CA ALA A 21 -4.88 -5.05 4.36
C ALA A 21 -5.34 -3.58 4.21
N ARG A 22 -6.16 -3.29 3.20
CA ARG A 22 -6.66 -1.94 2.85
C ARG A 22 -7.77 -1.40 3.77
N ALA A 23 -7.51 -1.35 5.09
CA ALA A 23 -8.52 -1.05 6.11
C ALA A 23 -9.14 0.36 5.98
N ILE A 24 -8.36 1.36 5.56
CA ILE A 24 -8.87 2.73 5.33
C ILE A 24 -9.83 2.73 4.16
N THR A 25 -9.42 2.14 3.03
CA THR A 25 -10.25 2.01 1.83
C THR A 25 -11.56 1.28 2.15
N HIS A 26 -11.49 0.16 2.89
CA HIS A 26 -12.67 -0.61 3.26
C HIS A 26 -13.62 0.15 4.18
N ALA A 27 -13.09 0.95 5.12
CA ALA A 27 -13.91 1.73 6.03
C ALA A 27 -14.75 2.81 5.32
N ALA A 28 -14.31 3.28 4.15
CA ALA A 28 -15.01 4.27 3.30
C ALA A 28 -15.46 5.55 4.05
N THR A 29 -14.74 5.94 5.09
CA THR A 29 -15.05 7.11 5.93
C THR A 29 -14.31 8.38 5.51
N THR A 30 -13.39 8.28 4.54
CA THR A 30 -12.58 9.40 4.04
C THR A 30 -12.36 9.25 2.54
N GLN A 31 -11.86 10.30 1.90
CA GLN A 31 -11.39 10.25 0.51
C GLN A 31 -9.93 9.74 0.39
N LEU A 32 -9.34 9.26 1.48
CA LEU A 32 -8.04 8.60 1.50
C LEU A 32 -8.19 7.10 1.34
N GLY A 33 -7.23 6.49 0.65
CA GLY A 33 -7.09 5.04 0.56
C GLY A 33 -5.96 4.56 1.46
N GLY A 34 -5.86 3.24 1.60
CA GLY A 34 -4.70 2.61 2.22
C GLY A 34 -5.03 1.70 3.39
N GLY A 35 -4.03 1.45 4.21
CA GLY A 35 -4.09 0.51 5.32
C GLY A 35 -2.70 -0.02 5.64
N TYR A 36 -2.58 -1.33 5.76
CA TYR A 36 -1.36 -2.00 6.20
C TYR A 36 -0.76 -2.84 5.10
N MET A 37 0.56 -2.91 5.06
CA MET A 37 1.32 -3.82 4.21
C MET A 37 2.24 -4.67 5.06
N ARG A 38 2.48 -5.90 4.62
CA ARG A 38 3.50 -6.76 5.21
C ARG A 38 4.25 -7.56 4.17
N PHE A 39 5.55 -7.71 4.40
CA PHE A 39 6.42 -8.58 3.63
C PHE A 39 6.56 -9.91 4.38
N VAL A 40 5.90 -10.96 3.89
CA VAL A 40 5.99 -12.31 4.50
C VAL A 40 7.29 -13.01 4.13
N THR A 41 7.86 -12.67 2.98
CA THR A 41 9.20 -13.02 2.54
C THR A 41 9.93 -11.78 2.07
N GLU A 42 11.22 -11.88 1.75
CA GLU A 42 11.85 -10.85 0.93
C GLU A 42 11.10 -10.77 -0.41
N ALA A 43 10.71 -9.56 -0.81
CA ALA A 43 9.96 -9.36 -2.04
C ALA A 43 10.21 -7.97 -2.63
N GLU A 44 9.98 -7.89 -3.93
CA GLU A 44 10.08 -6.66 -4.71
C GLU A 44 8.76 -6.41 -5.43
N PHE A 45 8.26 -5.19 -5.36
CA PHE A 45 7.20 -4.68 -6.21
C PHE A 45 7.79 -3.62 -7.14
N ALA A 46 8.14 -4.04 -8.35
CA ALA A 46 8.93 -3.28 -9.30
C ALA A 46 8.09 -2.51 -10.31
N ASP A 47 8.71 -1.50 -10.93
CA ASP A 47 8.19 -0.77 -12.09
C ASP A 47 6.81 -0.12 -11.87
N TRP A 48 6.46 0.14 -10.61
CA TRP A 48 5.15 0.65 -10.27
C TRP A 48 5.05 2.14 -10.57
N THR A 49 4.12 2.54 -11.42
CA THR A 49 3.92 3.97 -11.69
C THR A 49 2.95 4.55 -10.68
N LEU A 50 3.44 5.43 -9.80
CA LEU A 50 2.60 6.15 -8.85
C LEU A 50 1.75 7.19 -9.60
N LYS A 51 0.46 6.87 -9.76
CA LYS A 51 -0.58 7.78 -10.29
C LYS A 51 -1.32 8.54 -9.18
N TYR A 52 -0.86 8.36 -7.95
CA TYR A 52 -1.44 8.85 -6.71
C TYR A 52 -0.32 9.32 -5.79
N ASP A 53 -0.68 10.20 -4.85
CA ASP A 53 0.21 10.57 -3.76
C ASP A 53 0.19 9.46 -2.71
N GLU A 54 1.36 9.13 -2.16
CA GLU A 54 1.53 8.05 -1.19
C GLU A 54 2.38 8.52 0.00
N VAL A 55 1.90 8.24 1.20
CA VAL A 55 2.64 8.39 2.46
C VAL A 55 2.87 7.01 3.04
N LEU A 56 4.12 6.70 3.40
CA LEU A 56 4.54 5.43 3.97
C LEU A 56 5.09 5.63 5.37
N PHE A 57 4.66 4.78 6.29
CA PHE A 57 5.19 4.69 7.65
C PHE A 57 5.61 3.25 7.95
N VAL A 58 6.91 3.01 8.08
CA VAL A 58 7.45 1.69 8.42
C VAL A 58 7.34 1.48 9.93
N GLN A 59 6.53 0.51 10.35
CA GLN A 59 6.31 0.18 11.75
C GLN A 59 7.37 -0.80 12.26
N LYS A 60 7.82 -1.71 11.40
CA LYS A 60 8.80 -2.74 11.70
C LYS A 60 9.56 -3.14 10.45
N GLY A 61 10.84 -3.48 10.59
CA GLY A 61 11.67 -3.97 9.49
C GLY A 61 12.21 -2.83 8.63
N GLU A 62 12.37 -3.08 7.35
CA GLU A 62 13.02 -2.16 6.42
C GLU A 62 12.31 -2.19 5.06
N LEU A 63 11.95 -1.00 4.58
CA LEU A 63 11.39 -0.76 3.27
C LEU A 63 12.35 0.16 2.51
N GLU A 64 12.89 -0.34 1.39
CA GLU A 64 13.64 0.46 0.44
C GLU A 64 12.69 0.94 -0.67
N VAL A 65 12.79 2.23 -1.01
CA VAL A 65 12.04 2.84 -2.12
C VAL A 65 13.04 3.35 -3.15
N VAL A 66 13.10 2.69 -4.31
CA VAL A 66 14.06 3.02 -5.36
C VAL A 66 13.38 3.84 -6.46
N GLY A 67 13.94 5.02 -6.74
CA GLY A 67 13.53 5.94 -7.81
C GLY A 67 12.40 6.88 -7.39
N ILE A 68 12.70 8.17 -7.17
CA ILE A 68 11.68 9.24 -6.99
C ILE A 68 12.20 10.51 -7.70
N PRO A 69 11.51 11.00 -8.76
CA PRO A 69 10.69 12.21 -8.62
C PRO A 69 9.34 12.16 -9.37
N LYS A 70 8.45 13.13 -9.10
CA LYS A 70 7.06 13.28 -9.58
C LYS A 70 6.76 12.59 -10.94
N GLY A 71 5.90 11.57 -10.93
CA GLY A 71 5.55 10.74 -12.10
C GLY A 71 6.48 9.54 -12.35
N ALA A 72 7.46 9.30 -11.48
CA ALA A 72 8.40 8.20 -11.60
C ALA A 72 7.77 6.83 -11.30
N LYS A 73 8.34 5.83 -11.98
CA LYS A 73 8.25 4.44 -11.57
C LYS A 73 9.04 4.25 -10.28
N VAL A 74 8.41 3.62 -9.32
CA VAL A 74 9.03 3.22 -8.05
C VAL A 74 9.19 1.72 -8.01
N THR A 75 10.23 1.28 -7.32
CA THR A 75 10.38 -0.11 -6.89
C THR A 75 10.39 -0.13 -5.36
N TYR A 76 9.48 -0.93 -4.79
CA TYR A 76 9.44 -1.19 -3.35
C TYR A 76 10.12 -2.52 -3.03
N ARG A 77 11.09 -2.51 -2.13
CA ARG A 77 11.74 -3.73 -1.63
C ARG A 77 11.58 -3.80 -0.13
N GLY A 78 11.00 -4.89 0.34
CA GLY A 78 10.85 -5.14 1.77
C GLY A 78 11.52 -6.44 2.18
N ARG A 79 12.20 -6.41 3.32
CA ARG A 79 12.72 -7.63 3.95
C ARG A 79 11.59 -8.43 4.59
N ALA A 80 11.75 -9.75 4.71
CA ALA A 80 10.82 -10.60 5.44
C ALA A 80 10.55 -10.07 6.86
N GLY A 81 9.28 -10.01 7.25
CA GLY A 81 8.84 -9.47 8.54
C GLY A 81 8.67 -7.95 8.59
N THR A 82 8.88 -7.24 7.48
CA THR A 82 8.60 -5.80 7.39
C THR A 82 7.10 -5.53 7.43
N VAL A 83 6.68 -4.56 8.23
CA VAL A 83 5.30 -4.10 8.36
C VAL A 83 5.26 -2.59 8.17
N GLY A 84 4.41 -2.14 7.25
CA GLY A 84 4.21 -0.74 6.93
C GLY A 84 2.75 -0.34 7.02
N PHE A 85 2.51 0.94 7.26
CA PHE A 85 1.23 1.60 7.04
C PHE A 85 1.36 2.54 5.85
N PHE A 86 0.34 2.57 5.00
CA PHE A 86 0.33 3.42 3.81
C PHE A 86 -0.99 4.16 3.68
N VAL A 87 -0.92 5.40 3.22
CA VAL A 87 -2.07 6.26 2.94
C VAL A 87 -1.93 6.81 1.54
N LEU A 88 -3.02 6.75 0.77
CA LEU A 88 -3.06 7.12 -0.63
C LEU A 88 -4.07 8.24 -0.88
N TRP A 89 -3.74 9.13 -1.82
CA TRP A 89 -4.68 10.10 -2.36
C TRP A 89 -4.59 10.16 -3.89
N PRO A 90 -5.72 10.10 -4.62
CA PRO A 90 -7.08 9.82 -4.14
C PRO A 90 -7.27 8.33 -3.76
N PHE A 91 -8.28 7.99 -2.95
CA PHE A 91 -8.49 6.61 -2.49
C PHE A 91 -8.79 5.60 -3.60
N ASP A 92 -9.32 6.07 -4.74
CA ASP A 92 -9.83 5.27 -5.85
C ASP A 92 -8.83 5.15 -7.01
N TRP A 93 -7.53 5.11 -6.67
CA TRP A 93 -6.42 5.01 -7.62
C TRP A 93 -6.52 3.88 -8.66
N ASP A 94 -7.31 2.83 -8.39
CA ASP A 94 -7.55 1.68 -9.26
C ASP A 94 -8.98 1.64 -9.84
N ARG A 95 -9.74 2.73 -9.78
CA ARG A 95 -11.10 2.77 -10.33
C ARG A 95 -11.05 2.64 -11.85
N LYS A 96 -11.40 1.46 -12.36
CA LYS A 96 -11.64 1.25 -13.79
C LYS A 96 -12.82 2.14 -14.23
N PRO A 97 -12.75 2.80 -15.40
CA PRO A 97 -13.88 3.52 -15.96
C PRO A 97 -15.09 2.59 -16.06
N ALA A 98 -16.29 3.11 -15.80
CA ALA A 98 -17.51 2.36 -16.07
C ALA A 98 -17.58 2.05 -17.58
N PRO A 99 -18.03 0.84 -17.99
CA PRO A 99 -18.33 0.60 -19.39
C PRO A 99 -19.45 1.58 -19.80
N GLY A 100 -19.16 2.37 -20.83
CA GLY A 100 -20.13 3.27 -21.45
C GLY A 100 -21.19 2.54 -22.27
#